data_AF-A0A543KEX5-F1
#
_entry.id   AF-A0A543KEX5-F1
#
_cell.length_a   1.000
_cell.length_b   1.000
_cell.length_c   1.000
_cell.angle_alpha   90.00
_cell.angle_beta   90.00
_cell.angle_gamma   90.00
#
_symmetry.space_group_name_H-M   'P 1'
#
loop_
_entity.id
_entity.type
_entity.pdbx_description
1 polymer ?
#
loop_
_entity_poly.entity_id
_entity_poly.type
_entity_poly.pdbx_seq_one_letter_code
_entity_poly.pdbx_strand_id
1 'polypeptide(L)'
;MAGTVHTEAYKKLLRALVEARCAAGLSQAQLAKMLGKPASFVGKYELGERRLDVIEFMVVLKVLRRDIGDLSEFGQVDLPDHL
;
A
#
# COMPACT_ATOMS: atom_id res chain seq x y z
N MET A 1 -19.54 -8.00 -13.33
CA MET A 1 -19.26 -7.83 -11.88
C MET A 1 -17.79 -8.12 -11.54
N ALA A 2 -16.84 -7.78 -12.42
CA ALA A 2 -15.40 -7.99 -12.17
C ALA A 2 -14.75 -6.86 -11.36
N GLY A 3 -15.28 -5.62 -11.44
CA GLY A 3 -14.63 -4.46 -10.85
C GLY A 3 -14.62 -4.40 -9.32
N THR A 4 -15.59 -5.02 -8.64
CA THR A 4 -15.75 -4.91 -7.18
C THR A 4 -14.75 -5.78 -6.41
N VAL A 5 -14.50 -7.02 -6.86
CA VAL A 5 -13.59 -7.94 -6.15
C VAL A 5 -12.14 -7.44 -6.20
N HIS A 6 -11.66 -6.99 -7.36
CA HIS A 6 -10.34 -6.35 -7.48
C HIS A 6 -10.22 -5.08 -6.63
N THR A 7 -11.34 -4.36 -6.44
CA THR A 7 -11.36 -3.15 -5.60
C THR A 7 -11.26 -3.49 -4.12
N GLU A 8 -11.89 -4.57 -3.65
CA GLU A 8 -11.76 -5.01 -2.25
C GLU A 8 -10.38 -5.58 -1.93
N ALA A 9 -9.81 -6.42 -2.81
CA ALA A 9 -8.44 -6.90 -2.67
C ALA A 9 -7.43 -5.74 -2.64
N TYR A 10 -7.61 -4.74 -3.51
CA TYR A 10 -6.77 -3.55 -3.52
C TYR A 10 -6.93 -2.71 -2.25
N LYS A 11 -8.14 -2.53 -1.72
CA LYS A 11 -8.36 -1.85 -0.42
C LYS A 11 -7.65 -2.57 0.73
N LYS A 12 -7.66 -3.92 0.75
CA LYS A 12 -6.92 -4.71 1.74
C LYS A 12 -5.42 -4.47 1.64
N LEU A 13 -4.87 -4.49 0.42
CA LEU A 13 -3.46 -4.14 0.18
C LEU A 13 -3.11 -2.75 0.73
N LEU A 14 -3.95 -1.74 0.46
CA LEU A 14 -3.72 -0.39 0.94
C LEU A 14 -3.74 -0.30 2.48
N ARG A 15 -4.64 -1.02 3.14
CA ARG A 15 -4.67 -1.10 4.62
C ARG A 15 -3.38 -1.70 5.17
N ALA A 16 -2.89 -2.79 4.58
CA ALA A 16 -1.63 -3.41 4.99
C ALA A 16 -0.45 -2.43 4.86
N LEU A 17 -0.40 -1.62 3.80
CA LEU A 17 0.62 -0.57 3.64
C LEU A 17 0.49 0.55 4.69
N VAL A 18 -0.73 0.96 5.04
CA VAL A 18 -0.98 1.94 6.10
C VAL A 18 -0.49 1.40 7.45
N GLU A 19 -0.82 0.15 7.77
CA GLU A 19 -0.39 -0.51 9.00
C GLU A 19 1.13 -0.64 9.06
N ALA A 20 1.78 -1.06 7.98
CA ALA A 20 3.24 -1.12 7.87
C ALA A 20 3.89 0.25 8.07
N ARG A 21 3.33 1.33 7.49
CA ARG A 21 3.80 2.70 7.71
C ARG A 21 3.65 3.12 9.18
N CYS A 22 2.50 2.85 9.78
CA CYS A 22 2.24 3.18 11.18
C CYS A 22 3.17 2.39 12.12
N ALA A 23 3.42 1.12 11.86
CA ALA A 23 4.36 0.28 12.60
C ALA A 23 5.82 0.79 12.49
N ALA A 24 6.16 1.40 11.35
CA ALA A 24 7.44 2.09 11.18
C ALA A 24 7.51 3.46 11.87
N GLY A 25 6.42 3.93 12.51
CA GLY A 25 6.35 5.23 13.20
C GLY A 25 6.40 6.44 12.26
N LEU A 26 6.07 6.26 10.99
CA LEU A 26 6.17 7.32 9.97
C LEU A 26 4.82 7.99 9.74
N SER A 27 4.81 9.32 9.67
CA SER A 27 3.69 10.08 9.09
C SER A 27 3.67 9.95 7.57
N GLN A 28 2.53 10.26 6.95
CA GLN A 28 2.39 10.28 5.48
C GLN A 28 3.41 11.22 4.82
N ALA A 29 3.64 12.40 5.41
CA ALA A 29 4.59 13.38 4.91
C ALA A 29 6.05 12.89 5.00
N GLN A 30 6.40 12.18 6.07
CA GLN A 30 7.73 11.59 6.22
C GLN A 30 7.97 10.49 5.18
N LEU A 31 7.01 9.58 4.98
CA LEU A 31 7.12 8.56 3.94
C LEU A 31 7.21 9.19 2.54
N ALA A 32 6.37 10.19 2.24
CA ALA A 32 6.42 10.89 0.96
C ALA A 32 7.80 11.53 0.70
N LYS A 33 8.40 12.13 1.73
CA LYS A 33 9.76 12.69 1.67
C LYS A 33 10.80 11.61 1.36
N MET A 34 10.72 10.46 2.03
CA MET A 34 11.62 9.32 1.78
C MET A 34 11.48 8.74 0.37
N LEU A 35 10.28 8.80 -0.21
CA LEU A 35 9.98 8.37 -1.57
C LEU A 35 10.36 9.41 -2.64
N GLY A 36 10.77 10.62 -2.26
CA GLY A 36 11.00 11.72 -3.22
C GLY A 36 9.72 12.17 -3.94
N LYS A 37 8.55 12.01 -3.29
CA LYS A 37 7.23 12.31 -3.86
C LYS A 37 6.58 13.51 -3.15
N PRO A 38 5.59 14.18 -3.77
CA PRO A 38 4.81 15.22 -3.10
C PRO A 38 4.11 14.70 -1.84
N ALA A 39 3.90 15.56 -0.84
CA ALA A 39 3.27 15.17 0.44
C ALA A 39 1.88 14.50 0.27
N SER A 40 1.15 14.88 -0.79
CA SER A 40 -0.17 14.29 -1.10
C SER A 40 -0.09 12.89 -1.71
N PHE A 41 1.07 12.43 -2.18
CA PHE A 41 1.23 11.13 -2.84
C PHE A 41 0.78 9.98 -1.93
N VAL A 42 1.25 9.98 -0.68
CA VAL A 42 0.96 8.91 0.29
C VAL A 42 -0.52 8.92 0.66
N GLY A 43 -1.07 10.07 1.04
CA GLY A 43 -2.49 10.17 1.37
C GLY A 43 -3.41 9.71 0.24
N LYS A 44 -3.10 10.09 -1.01
CA LYS A 44 -3.91 9.72 -2.18
C LYS A 44 -3.95 8.21 -2.42
N TYR A 45 -2.82 7.51 -2.30
CA TYR A 45 -2.85 6.06 -2.48
C TYR A 45 -3.45 5.36 -1.26
N GLU A 46 -3.22 5.85 -0.03
CA GLU A 46 -3.82 5.25 1.18
C GLU A 46 -5.35 5.35 1.18
N LEU A 47 -5.90 6.41 0.60
CA LEU A 47 -7.34 6.59 0.40
C LEU A 47 -7.88 5.85 -0.83
N GLY A 48 -7.02 5.29 -1.68
CA GLY A 48 -7.40 4.63 -2.93
C GLY A 48 -7.80 5.59 -4.07
N GLU A 49 -7.62 6.90 -3.90
CA GLU A 49 -7.83 7.92 -4.95
C GLU A 49 -6.80 7.79 -6.09
N ARG A 50 -5.63 7.22 -5.78
CA ARG A 50 -4.57 6.93 -6.75
C ARG A 50 -4.12 5.47 -6.63
N ARG A 51 -4.04 4.78 -7.76
CA ARG A 51 -3.42 3.45 -7.80
C ARG A 51 -1.90 3.53 -7.73
N LEU A 52 -1.29 2.63 -6.96
CA LEU A 52 0.14 2.34 -7.05
C LEU A 52 0.36 1.35 -8.20
N ASP A 53 1.33 1.62 -9.07
CA ASP A 53 1.87 0.56 -9.92
C ASP A 53 2.78 -0.38 -9.10
N VAL A 54 3.14 -1.51 -9.70
CA VAL A 54 3.94 -2.54 -9.01
C VAL A 54 5.33 -2.03 -8.61
N ILE A 55 5.95 -1.15 -9.38
CA ILE A 55 7.28 -0.61 -9.07
C ILE A 55 7.18 0.35 -7.88
N GLU A 56 6.19 1.25 -7.89
CA GLU A 56 5.95 2.16 -6.77
C GLU A 56 5.63 1.40 -5.48
N PHE A 57 4.84 0.34 -5.56
CA PHE A 57 4.57 -0.55 -4.44
C PHE A 57 5.85 -1.19 -3.89
N MET A 58 6.70 -1.78 -4.74
CA MET A 58 7.97 -2.39 -4.32
C MET A 58 8.92 -1.37 -3.69
N VAL A 59 8.95 -0.14 -4.20
CA VAL A 59 9.75 0.95 -3.62
C VAL A 59 9.21 1.35 -2.23
N VAL A 60 7.89 1.41 -2.05
CA VAL A 60 7.27 1.67 -0.74
C VAL A 60 7.67 0.60 0.27
N LEU A 61 7.57 -0.68 -0.09
CA LEU A 61 8.00 -1.80 0.77
C LEU A 61 9.48 -1.68 1.16
N LYS A 62 10.35 -1.42 0.20
CA LYS A 62 11.79 -1.24 0.44
C LYS A 62 12.07 -0.10 1.42
N VAL A 63 11.38 1.03 1.30
CA VAL A 63 11.54 2.18 2.21
C VAL A 63 11.04 1.86 3.61
N LEU A 64 9.96 1.08 3.72
CA LEU A 64 9.43 0.58 4.98
C LEU A 64 10.24 -0.59 5.57
N ARG A 65 11.30 -1.05 4.88
CA ARG A 65 12.09 -2.23 5.24
C ARG A 65 11.23 -3.48 5.41
N ARG A 66 10.27 -3.66 4.50
CA ARG A 66 9.38 -4.81 4.42
C ARG A 66 9.62 -5.60 3.15
N ASP A 67 9.40 -6.90 3.25
CA ASP A 67 9.26 -7.78 2.10
C ASP A 67 7.79 -7.95 1.71
N ILE A 68 7.52 -8.44 0.51
CA ILE A 68 6.16 -8.75 0.07
C ILE A 68 5.52 -9.84 0.96
N GLY A 69 6.31 -10.76 1.50
CA GLY A 69 5.84 -11.80 2.42
C GLY A 69 5.28 -11.24 3.73
N ASP A 70 5.85 -10.13 4.21
CA ASP A 70 5.45 -9.50 5.48
C ASP A 70 4.02 -8.94 5.42
N LEU A 71 3.48 -8.67 4.22
CA LEU A 71 2.13 -8.11 4.09
C LEU A 71 1.04 -9.06 4.58
N SER A 72 1.31 -10.37 4.60
CA SER A 72 0.41 -11.36 5.17
C SER A 72 0.19 -11.17 6.68
N GLU A 73 1.14 -10.51 7.37
CA GLU A 73 1.05 -10.21 8.80
C GLU A 73 0.09 -9.04 9.10
N PHE A 74 -0.13 -8.15 8.12
CA PHE A 74 -0.95 -6.94 8.24
C PHE A 74 -2.36 -7.11 7.68
N GLY A 75 -2.80 -8.37 7.55
CA GLY A 75 -4.14 -8.76 7.12
C GLY A 75 -4.15 -9.78 6.00
N GLN A 76 -5.15 -10.67 5.99
CA GLN A 76 -5.40 -11.56 4.84
C GLN A 76 -5.80 -10.72 3.63
N VAL A 77 -4.82 -10.47 2.75
CA VAL A 77 -5.10 -10.02 1.38
C VAL A 77 -5.71 -11.20 0.63
N ASP A 78 -7.03 -11.26 0.68
CA ASP A 78 -7.81 -12.25 -0.06
C ASP A 78 -7.77 -11.87 -1.54
N LEU A 79 -6.93 -12.59 -2.29
CA LEU A 79 -6.76 -12.37 -3.71
C LEU A 79 -7.90 -13.10 -4.44
N PRO A 80 -8.47 -12.49 -5.49
CA PRO A 80 -9.45 -13.20 -6.32
C PRO A 80 -8.80 -14.40 -7.00
N ASP A 81 -9.59 -15.46 -7.22
CA ASP A 81 -9.15 -16.66 -7.92
C ASP A 81 -8.72 -16.42 -9.38
N HIS A 82 -9.16 -15.29 -9.98
CA HIS A 82 -8.90 -14.92 -11.37
C HIS A 82 -8.94 -13.40 -11.59
N LEU A 83 -8.35 -12.94 -12.70
CA LEU A 83 -8.38 -11.54 -13.19
C LEU A 83 -9.63 -11.22 -14.02
#